data_AF-A0A158AZF3-F1
#
_entry.id   AF-A0A158AZF3-F1
#
_cell.length_a   1.000
_cell.length_b   1.000
_cell.length_c   1.000
_cell.angle_alpha   90.00
_cell.angle_beta   90.00
_cell.angle_gamma   90.00
#
_symmetry.space_group_name_H-M   'P 1'
#
loop_
_entity.id
_entity.type
_entity.pdbx_description
1 polymer ?
#
loop_
_entity_poly.entity_id
_entity_poly.type
_entity_poly.pdbx_seq_one_letter_code
_entity_poly.pdbx_strand_id
1 'polypeptide(L)' 'MDSTPVEYRGCEISVIVRHLAGEFVATLLIERPGGVRRALGPFRAFPTAHAAECFAIEYAKAELDGALAGRGPRIAVSG' A
#
# COMPACT_ATOMS: atom_id res chain seq x y z
N MET A 1 12.23 -4.82 -2.95
CA MET A 1 12.79 -3.87 -1.98
C MET A 1 11.91 -3.93 -0.76
N ASP A 2 12.51 -4.19 0.40
CA ASP A 2 11.83 -4.16 1.69
C ASP A 2 12.10 -2.78 2.30
N SER A 3 11.07 -1.96 2.37
CA SER A 3 11.17 -0.61 2.94
C SER A 3 11.08 -0.67 4.46
N THR A 4 11.82 0.19 5.15
CA THR A 4 11.67 0.37 6.60
C THR A 4 10.20 0.71 6.89
N PRO A 5 9.54 0.00 7.81
CA PRO A 5 8.17 0.31 8.17
C PRO A 5 8.03 1.75 8.66
N VAL A 6 6.93 2.40 8.28
CA VAL A 6 6.60 3.78 8.67
C VAL A 6 5.44 3.76 9.65
N GLU A 7 5.62 4.32 10.83
CA GLU A 7 4.52 4.53 11.77
C GLU A 7 3.67 5.74 11.37
N TYR A 8 2.36 5.56 11.32
CA TYR A 8 1.41 6.65 11.06
C TYR A 8 0.07 6.39 11.74
N ARG A 9 -0.40 7.36 12.54
CA ARG A 9 -1.67 7.27 13.31
C ARG A 9 -1.81 5.97 14.13
N GLY A 10 -0.70 5.53 14.72
CA GLY A 10 -0.63 4.28 15.49
C GLY A 10 -0.69 3.00 14.66
N CYS A 11 -0.69 3.10 13.33
CA CYS A 11 -0.56 1.97 12.42
C CYS A 11 0.87 1.87 11.90
N GLU A 12 1.33 0.65 11.62
CA GLU A 12 2.57 0.42 10.88
C GLU A 12 2.23 0.29 9.38
N ILE A 13 2.98 0.99 8.54
CA ILE A 13 2.88 0.98 7.09
C ILE A 13 4.13 0.32 6.53
N SER A 14 3.96 -0.79 5.81
CA SER A 14 5.03 -1.49 5.11
C SER A 14 4.72 -1.56 3.62
N VAL A 15 5.73 -1.41 2.76
CA VAL A 15 5.57 -1.49 1.30
C VAL A 15 6.47 -2.57 0.73
N ILE A 16 5.88 -3.45 -0.06
CA ILE A 16 6.60 -4.45 -0.84
C ILE A 16 6.62 -3.98 -2.29
N VAL A 17 7.81 -3.66 -2.81
CA VAL A 17 7.98 -3.32 -4.22
C VAL A 17 8.63 -4.46 -4.99
N ARG A 18 7.96 -4.88 -6.07
CA ARG A 18 8.42 -5.92 -7.00
C ARG A 18 8.61 -5.33 -8.39
N HIS A 19 9.64 -5.80 -9.10
CA HIS A 19 9.82 -5.51 -10.52
C HIS A 19 9.19 -6.63 -11.34
N LEU A 20 8.19 -6.31 -12.17
CA LEU A 20 7.43 -7.26 -12.97
C LEU A 20 7.27 -6.70 -14.39
N ALA A 21 7.70 -7.47 -15.40
CA ALA A 21 7.55 -7.13 -16.81
C ALA A 21 8.04 -5.72 -17.22
N GLY A 22 9.12 -5.23 -16.60
CA GLY A 22 9.69 -3.91 -16.89
C GLY A 22 9.10 -2.76 -16.07
N GLU A 23 8.15 -3.06 -15.17
CA GLU A 23 7.48 -2.07 -14.32
C GLU A 23 7.72 -2.38 -12.84
N PHE A 24 7.60 -1.36 -11.99
CA PHE A 24 7.56 -1.53 -10.54
C PHE A 24 6.12 -1.58 -10.05
N VAL A 25 5.83 -2.56 -9.20
CA VAL A 25 4.51 -2.84 -8.62
C VAL A 25 4.64 -2.79 -7.10
N ALA A 26 3.84 -1.94 -6.46
CA ALA A 26 3.81 -1.81 -5.01
C ALA A 26 2.60 -2.56 -4.41
N THR A 27 2.84 -3.25 -3.30
CA THR A 27 1.79 -3.76 -2.41
C THR A 27 1.98 -3.12 -1.05
N LEU A 28 0.94 -2.47 -0.56
CA LEU A 28 0.91 -1.80 0.73
C LEU A 28 0.38 -2.78 1.80
N LEU A 29 1.01 -2.77 2.96
CA LEU A 29 0.57 -3.46 4.17
C LEU A 29 0.34 -2.41 5.26
N ILE A 30 -0.84 -2.42 5.86
CA ILE A 30 -1.18 -1.60 7.03
C ILE A 30 -1.44 -2.56 8.20
N GLU A 31 -0.68 -2.43 9.27
CA GLU A 31 -0.94 -3.10 10.54
C GLU A 31 -1.52 -2.09 11.53
N ARG A 32 -2.73 -2.37 12.04
CA ARG A 32 -3.39 -1.55 13.06
C ARG A 32 -3.01 -2.01 14.47
N PRO A 33 -3.17 -1.14 15.49
CA PRO A 33 -3.09 -1.56 16.88
C PRO A 33 -3.95 -2.80 17.14
N GLY A 34 -3.37 -3.81 17.78
CA GLY A 34 -4.02 -5.12 17.98
C GLY A 34 -3.69 -6.16 16.91
N GLY A 35 -2.74 -5.89 16.00
CA GLY A 35 -2.17 -6.86 15.07
C GLY A 35 -3.04 -7.14 13.84
N VAL A 36 -4.07 -6.34 13.58
CA VAL A 36 -4.92 -6.49 12.39
C VAL A 36 -4.16 -5.95 11.18
N ARG A 37 -3.83 -6.86 10.25
CA ARG A 37 -3.10 -6.54 9.02
C ARG A 37 -4.04 -6.49 7.81
N ARG A 38 -3.86 -5.49 6.96
CA ARG A 38 -4.57 -5.35 5.68
C ARG A 38 -3.58 -5.09 4.56
N ALA A 39 -3.70 -5.84 3.47
CA ALA A 39 -2.97 -5.61 2.23
C ALA A 39 -3.81 -4.78 1.24
N LEU A 40 -3.16 -3.88 0.50
CA LEU A 40 -3.77 -3.01 -0.51
C LEU A 40 -2.89 -3.01 -1.78
N GLY A 41 -3.54 -2.94 -2.94
CA GLY A 41 -2.89 -3.05 -4.25
C GLY A 41 -3.28 -4.34 -5.01
N PRO A 42 -2.50 -4.76 -6.03
CA PRO A 42 -1.24 -4.16 -6.47
C PRO A 42 -1.43 -2.77 -7.10
N PHE A 43 -0.57 -1.82 -6.72
CA PHE A 43 -0.47 -0.52 -7.38
C PHE A 43 0.57 -0.59 -8.50
N ARG A 44 0.16 -0.18 -9.70
CA ARG A 44 0.98 -0.18 -10.91
C ARG A 44 0.43 0.85 -11.91
N ALA A 45 1.19 1.27 -12.92
CA ALA A 45 2.59 0.97 -13.21
C ALA A 45 3.49 2.12 -12.74
N PHE A 46 4.65 1.80 -12.15
CA PHE A 46 5.63 2.81 -11.72
C PHE A 46 6.95 2.66 -12.48
N PRO A 47 7.60 3.78 -12.84
CA PRO A 47 8.87 3.77 -13.56
C PRO A 47 10.07 3.41 -12.67
N THR A 48 9.95 3.57 -11.35
CA THR A 48 11.03 3.28 -10.39
C THR A 48 10.46 2.65 -9.12
N ALA A 49 11.31 1.92 -8.40
CA ALA A 49 10.93 1.35 -7.11
C ALA A 49 10.54 2.43 -6.09
N HIS A 50 11.29 3.54 -6.07
CA HIS A 50 11.05 4.68 -5.19
C HIS A 50 9.71 5.36 -5.48
N ALA A 51 9.32 5.52 -6.75
CA ALA A 51 8.02 6.08 -7.11
C ALA A 51 6.87 5.18 -6.62
N ALA A 52 7.02 3.86 -6.74
CA ALA A 52 6.03 2.90 -6.27
C ALA A 52 5.88 2.93 -4.74
N GLU A 53 6.99 3.04 -4.03
CA GLU A 53 7.05 3.17 -2.57
C GLU A 53 6.40 4.46 -2.08
N CYS A 54 6.83 5.61 -2.60
CA CYS A 54 6.28 6.91 -2.23
C CYS A 54 4.77 6.96 -2.45
N PHE A 55 4.29 6.47 -3.60
CA PHE A 55 2.87 6.42 -3.88
C PHE A 55 2.12 5.56 -2.84
N ALA A 56 2.63 4.37 -2.52
CA ALA A 56 1.98 3.46 -1.58
C ALA A 56 1.90 4.04 -0.16
N ILE A 57 2.94 4.75 0.28
CA ILE A 57 2.96 5.43 1.59
C ILE A 57 1.92 6.56 1.64
N GLU A 58 1.89 7.41 0.62
CA GLU A 58 0.92 8.52 0.58
C GLU A 58 -0.52 8.01 0.44
N TYR A 59 -0.73 6.93 -0.32
CA TYR A 59 -2.03 6.25 -0.38
C TYR A 59 -2.44 5.71 1.00
N ALA A 60 -1.52 5.10 1.74
CA ALA A 60 -1.78 4.58 3.09
C ALA A 60 -2.20 5.69 4.06
N LYS A 61 -1.52 6.83 4.03
CA LYS A 61 -1.88 7.99 4.84
C LYS A 61 -3.29 8.49 4.50
N ALA A 62 -3.60 8.63 3.20
CA ALA A 62 -4.93 9.04 2.74
C ALA A 62 -6.04 8.05 3.14
N GLU A 63 -5.78 6.74 3.09
CA GLU A 63 -6.71 5.70 3.57
C GLU A 63 -6.95 5.85 5.08
N LEU A 64 -5.89 6.03 5.87
CA LEU A 64 -5.96 6.17 7.32
C LEU A 64 -6.59 7.50 7.76
N ASP A 65 -6.50 8.53 6.93
CA ASP A 65 -7.20 9.80 7.10
C ASP A 65 -8.67 9.75 6.70
N GLY A 66 -9.13 8.63 6.13
CA GLY A 66 -10.50 8.47 5.66
C GLY A 66 -10.80 9.24 4.38
N ALA A 67 -9.78 9.84 3.74
CA ALA A 67 -9.93 10.60 2.50
C ALA A 67 -10.35 9.73 1.31
N LEU A 68 -10.20 8.40 1.44
CA LEU A 68 -10.55 7.41 0.41
C LEU A 68 -11.89 6.72 0.64
N ALA A 69 -12.61 7.01 1.73
CA ALA A 69 -13.86 6.34 2.10
C ALA A 69 -15.02 6.50 1.08
N GLY A 70 -14.85 7.31 0.02
CA GLY A 70 -15.77 7.40 -1.13
C GLY A 70 -15.42 6.50 -2.33
N ARG A 71 -14.27 5.82 -2.34
CA ARG A 71 -13.85 4.87 -3.38
C ARG A 71 -13.79 3.46 -2.79
N GLY A 72 -14.96 2.87 -2.56
CA GLY A 72 -15.07 1.53 -1.99
C GLY A 72 -14.21 0.51 -2.74
N PRO A 73 -13.58 -0.44 -2.04
CA PRO A 73 -12.77 -1.48 -2.67
C PRO A 73 -13.68 -2.39 -3.51
N ARG A 74 -13.44 -2.47 -4.82
CA ARG A 74 -13.92 -3.60 -5.62
C ARG A 74 -13.06 -4.80 -5.20
N ILE A 75 -13.50 -5.48 -4.14
CA ILE A 75 -12.96 -6.78 -3.79
C ILE A 75 -13.24 -7.67 -5.00
N ALA A 76 -12.19 -8.05 -5.72
CA ALA A 76 -12.26 -9.14 -6.68
C ALA A 76 -12.45 -10.42 -5.86
N VAL A 77 -13.70 -10.81 -5.65
CA VAL A 77 -14.03 -12.16 -5.22
C VAL A 77 -13.87 -13.02 -6.48
N SER A 78 -12.76 -13.72 -6.61
CA SER A 78 -12.64 -14.77 -7.62
C SER A 78 -13.51 -15.94 -7.16
N GLY A 79 -14.60 -16.19 -7.89
CA GLY A 79 -15.35 -17.45 -7.85
C GLY A 79 -14.76 -18.47 -8.82
#